data_AF-A0A453G1M8-F1
#
_entry.id   AF-A0A453G1M8-F1
#
_cell.length_a   1.000
_cell.length_b   1.000
_cell.length_c   1.000
_cell.angle_alpha   90.00
_cell.angle_beta   90.00
_cell.angle_gamma   90.00
#
_symmetry.space_group_name_H-M   'P 1'
#
loop_
_entity.id
_entity.type
_entity.pdbx_description
1 polymer ?
#
loop_
_entity_poly.entity_id
_entity_poly.type
_entity_poly.pdbx_seq_one_letter_code
_entity_poly.pdbx_strand_id
1 'polypeptide(L)' 'FFMLLLLLLHEDPLQFCIRCGRRSFHLQKSTCSSCGYPAARIRKLNGDVCGH' A
#
# COMPACT_ATOMS: atom_id res chain seq x y z
N PHE A 1 12.81 20.46 1.27
CA PHE A 1 13.70 19.82 2.26
C PHE A 1 13.18 18.48 2.76
N PHE A 2 11.94 18.40 3.27
CA PHE A 2 11.35 17.11 3.72
C PHE A 2 11.17 16.08 2.59
N MET A 3 10.70 16.51 1.41
CA MET A 3 10.59 15.66 0.20
C MET A 3 11.94 15.25 -0.42
N LEU A 4 13.01 16.00 -0.13
CA LEU A 4 14.36 15.71 -0.65
C LEU A 4 15.08 14.69 0.23
N LEU A 5 14.79 14.66 1.53
CA LEU A 5 15.27 13.65 2.47
C LEU A 5 14.57 12.28 2.26
N LEU A 6 13.29 12.28 1.87
CA LEU A 6 12.57 11.06 1.47
C LEU A 6 13.20 10.35 0.26
N LEU A 7 13.90 11.09 -0.61
CA LEU A 7 14.60 10.53 -1.78
C LEU A 7 15.81 9.67 -1.40
N LEU A 8 16.38 9.84 -0.20
CA LEU A 8 17.59 9.14 0.26
C LEU A 8 17.33 7.84 1.03
N LEU A 9 16.09 7.58 1.48
CA LEU A 9 15.74 6.35 2.23
C LEU A 9 14.55 5.57 1.62
N HIS A 10 13.89 6.08 0.57
CA HIS A 10 12.84 5.41 -0.22
C HIS A 10 11.95 4.40 0.52
N GLU A 11 11.48 4.74 1.72
CA GLU A 11 10.43 3.98 2.40
C GLU A 11 9.15 4.80 2.27
N ASP A 12 8.25 4.32 1.40
CA ASP A 12 6.93 4.91 1.20
C ASP A 12 6.10 4.76 2.49
N PRO A 13 5.58 5.85 3.10
CA PRO A 13 4.75 5.73 4.29
C PRO A 13 3.44 4.98 3.96
N LEU A 14 3.29 3.80 4.55
CA LEU A 14 2.11 2.96 4.41
C LEU A 14 0.95 3.48 5.28
N GLN A 15 -0.19 3.67 4.65
CA GLN A 15 -1.46 4.06 5.27
C GLN A 15 -2.42 2.86 5.36
N PHE A 16 -3.48 3.03 6.13
CA PHE A 16 -4.52 2.02 6.28
C PHE A 16 -5.33 1.86 4.99
N CYS A 17 -5.45 0.63 4.49
CA CYS A 17 -6.28 0.34 3.33
C CYS A 17 -7.72 0.02 3.74
N ILE A 18 -8.69 0.77 3.20
CA ILE A 18 -10.12 0.60 3.51
C ILE A 18 -10.72 -0.76 3.13
N ARG A 19 -10.15 -1.44 2.13
CA ARG A 19 -10.63 -2.77 1.70
C ARG A 19 -10.09 -3.89 2.57
N CYS A 20 -8.85 -3.72 3.05
CA CYS A 20 -8.02 -4.83 3.50
C CYS A 20 -7.70 -4.72 4.99
N GLY A 21 -7.96 -3.56 5.61
CA GLY A 21 -7.78 -3.34 7.03
C GLY A 21 -6.32 -3.31 7.50
N ARG A 22 -5.37 -3.29 6.56
CA ARG A 22 -3.93 -3.38 6.83
C ARG A 22 -3.23 -2.08 6.45
N ARG A 23 -2.11 -1.79 7.12
CA ARG A 23 -1.22 -0.67 6.77
C ARG A 23 -0.39 -1.04 5.54
N SER A 24 -1.00 -0.95 4.38
CA SER A 24 -0.41 -1.41 3.12
C SER A 24 -0.73 -0.47 1.95
N PHE A 25 -1.32 0.70 2.22
CA PHE A 25 -1.68 1.70 1.21
C PHE A 25 -0.55 2.73 1.05
N HIS A 26 0.14 2.71 -0.08
CA HIS A 26 1.15 3.71 -0.40
C HIS A 26 0.47 5.01 -0.82
N LEU A 27 0.66 6.08 -0.05
CA LEU A 27 0.05 7.38 -0.33
C LEU A 27 0.64 8.02 -1.60
N GLN A 28 1.96 7.92 -1.80
CA GLN A 28 2.64 8.46 -2.98
C GLN A 28 2.19 7.79 -4.28
N LYS A 29 1.92 6.49 -4.23
CA LYS A 29 1.52 5.67 -5.39
C LYS A 29 0.01 5.43 -5.46
N SER A 30 -0.75 6.01 -4.52
CA SER A 30 -2.19 5.83 -4.33
C SER A 30 -2.68 4.38 -4.48
N THR A 31 -1.87 3.41 -4.05
CA THR A 31 -2.10 1.98 -4.30
C THR A 31 -1.83 1.12 -3.08
N CYS A 32 -2.65 0.10 -2.86
CA CYS A 32 -2.42 -0.90 -1.83
C CYS A 32 -1.52 -2.03 -2.34
N SER A 33 -0.40 -2.30 -1.67
CA SER A 33 0.53 -3.38 -2.03
C SER A 33 -0.07 -4.77 -1.80
N SER A 34 -0.90 -4.95 -0.76
CA SER A 34 -1.49 -6.26 -0.45
C SER A 34 -2.63 -6.64 -1.40
N CYS A 35 -3.54 -5.71 -1.71
CA CYS A 35 -4.78 -6.05 -2.43
C CYS A 35 -4.98 -5.27 -3.74
N GLY A 36 -4.13 -4.30 -4.05
CA GLY A 36 -4.19 -3.55 -5.31
C GLY A 36 -5.25 -2.46 -5.39
N TYR A 37 -5.93 -2.11 -4.29
CA TYR A 37 -6.86 -0.96 -4.25
C TYR A 37 -6.17 0.29 -4.84
N PRO A 38 -6.80 1.04 -5.78
CA PRO A 38 -8.22 1.05 -6.18
C PRO A 38 -8.65 0.05 -7.27
N ALA A 39 -7.76 -0.84 -7.75
CA ALA A 39 -8.11 -1.77 -8.81
C ALA A 39 -9.31 -2.68 -8.45
N ALA A 40 -10.19 -2.93 -9.42
CA ALA A 40 -11.37 -3.77 -9.23
C ALA A 40 -10.98 -5.21 -8.83
N ARG A 41 -9.92 -5.75 -9.45
CA ARG A 41 -9.41 -7.10 -9.16
C ARG A 41 -8.49 -7.07 -7.93
N ILE A 42 -8.79 -7.93 -6.95
CA ILE A 42 -7.95 -8.12 -5.78
C ILE A 42 -6.69 -8.89 -6.18
N ARG A 43 -5.52 -8.36 -5.84
CA ARG A 43 -4.27 -9.12 -5.90
C ARG A 43 -4.27 -10.17 -4.79
N LYS A 44 -4.14 -11.46 -5.14
CA LYS A 44 -3.88 -12.54 -4.19
C LYS A 44 -2.37 -12.80 -4.21
N LEU A 45 -1.66 -12.41 -3.16
CA LEU A 45 -0.32 -12.94 -2.91
C LEU A 45 -0.46 -14.32 -2.27
N ASN A 46 0.46 -15.23 -2.59
CA ASN A 46 0.36 -16.67 -2.28
C ASN A 46 0.33 -17.05 -0.78
N GLY A 47 0.40 -16.08 0.13
CA GLY A 47 0.19 -16.27 1.57
C GLY A 47 -0.74 -15.23 2.21
N ASP A 48 -1.12 -14.18 1.48
CA ASP A 48 -1.81 -13.02 2.06
C ASP A 48 -3.24 -13.00 1.52
N VAL A 49 -4.11 -13.83 2.11
CA VAL A 49 -5.54 -13.69 1.89
C VAL A 49 -5.93 -12.32 2.45
N CYS A 50 -6.26 -11.38 1.57
CA CYS A 50 -6.94 -10.13 1.88
C CYS A 50 -8.45 -10.41 1.92
N GLY A 51 -8.81 -11.25 2.88
CA GLY A 51 -10.16 -11.51 3.34
C GLY A 51 -10.08 -11.48 4.86
N HIS A 52 -11.09 -10.88 5.49
CA HIS A 52 -11.21 -10.69 6.94
C HIS A 52 -10.70 -11.84 7.79
#